data_AF-A0AA47IP26-F1
#
_entry.id   AF-A0AA47IP26-F1
#
_cell.length_a   1.000
_cell.length_b   1.000
_cell.length_c   1.000
_cell.angle_alpha   90.00
_cell.angle_beta   90.00
_cell.angle_gamma   90.00
#
_symmetry.space_group_name_H-M   'P 1'
#
loop_
_entity.id
_entity.type
_entity.pdbx_description
1 polymer ?
#
loop_
_entity_poly.entity_id
_entity_poly.type
_entity_poly.pdbx_seq_one_letter_code
_entity_poly.pdbx_strand_id
1 'polypeptide(L)'
;MSLQLFELVPATPSREAAEALIARVSQAVETAGASVLESQVTASHERIFTVVELGSDDVTALTEAVRSAAADAEVTGPDEVRLVGAQIEDVRALARKADYLVEWDIPEEISMETYLARKKANSPKYAQVPEVSFLRTYVREDTVKCLCFYDAPDEEAVVRAREAVSTPIDRLHALEG
;
A
#
# COMPACT_ATOMS: atom_id res chain seq x y z
N MET A 1 -0.16 -0.41 -18.71
CA MET A 1 0.40 0.21 -17.50
C MET A 1 -0.33 -0.39 -16.32
N SER A 2 0.41 -1.01 -15.41
CA SER A 2 -0.11 -1.69 -14.22
C SER A 2 0.61 -1.17 -12.98
N LEU A 3 -0.01 -1.35 -11.81
CA LEU A 3 0.59 -1.01 -10.53
C LEU A 3 1.10 -2.28 -9.87
N GLN A 4 2.33 -2.24 -9.40
CA GLN A 4 3.03 -3.38 -8.79
C GLN A 4 3.37 -3.03 -7.35
N LEU A 5 2.86 -3.81 -6.39
CA LEU A 5 3.17 -3.66 -4.97
C LEU A 5 4.37 -4.52 -4.60
N PHE A 6 5.35 -3.90 -3.96
CA PHE A 6 6.43 -4.57 -3.25
C PHE A 6 6.29 -4.32 -1.75
N GLU A 7 6.45 -5.37 -0.96
CA GLU A 7 6.60 -5.29 0.49
C GLU A 7 8.05 -5.61 0.84
N LEU A 8 8.73 -4.67 1.49
CA LEU A 8 10.15 -4.76 1.82
C LEU A 8 10.32 -4.75 3.35
N VAL A 9 11.18 -5.62 3.86
CA VAL A 9 11.57 -5.65 5.28
C VAL A 9 13.07 -5.36 5.36
N PRO A 10 13.48 -4.18 5.85
CA PRO A 10 14.89 -3.87 6.05
C PRO A 10 15.55 -4.85 7.04
N ALA A 11 16.82 -5.20 6.83
CA ALA A 11 17.57 -6.03 7.78
C ALA A 11 17.71 -5.40 9.18
N THR A 12 17.60 -4.07 9.27
CA THR A 12 17.57 -3.34 10.54
C THR A 12 16.42 -2.33 10.50
N PRO A 13 15.47 -2.41 11.43
CA PRO A 13 14.35 -1.46 11.48
C PRO A 13 14.85 -0.12 12.01
N SER A 14 15.23 0.78 11.11
CA SER A 14 15.53 2.18 11.42
C SER A 14 15.13 3.09 10.26
N ARG A 15 14.90 4.37 10.56
CA ARG A 15 14.62 5.40 9.56
C ARG A 15 15.68 5.43 8.48
N GLU A 16 16.96 5.45 8.86
CA GLU A 16 18.09 5.55 7.94
C GLU A 16 18.16 4.32 7.02
N ALA A 17 17.91 3.13 7.57
CA ALA A 17 17.89 1.89 6.78
C ALA A 17 16.70 1.89 5.79
N ALA A 18 15.53 2.34 6.22
CA ALA A 18 14.36 2.43 5.36
C ALA A 18 14.53 3.46 4.24
N GLU A 19 15.03 4.66 4.54
CA GLU A 19 15.33 5.71 3.55
C GLU A 19 16.38 5.25 2.53
N ALA A 20 17.46 4.62 3.01
CA ALA A 20 18.50 4.08 2.12
C ALA A 20 17.98 2.96 1.22
N LEU A 21 17.10 2.09 1.73
CA LEU A 21 16.47 1.03 0.96
C LEU A 21 15.52 1.61 -0.10
N ILE A 22 14.68 2.58 0.26
CA ILE A 22 13.77 3.28 -0.68
C ILE A 22 14.57 3.93 -1.80
N ALA A 23 15.67 4.63 -1.49
CA ALA A 23 16.50 5.29 -2.49
C ALA A 23 17.09 4.29 -3.50
N ARG A 24 17.65 3.17 -3.01
CA ARG A 24 18.19 2.10 -3.87
C ARG A 24 17.13 1.47 -4.75
N VAL A 25 15.98 1.13 -4.18
CA VAL A 25 14.87 0.52 -4.91
C VAL A 25 14.32 1.50 -5.96
N SER A 26 14.15 2.77 -5.62
CA SER A 26 13.67 3.79 -6.57
C SER A 26 14.59 3.93 -7.78
N GLN A 27 15.91 3.98 -7.55
CA GLN A 27 16.89 4.04 -8.64
C GLN A 27 16.85 2.79 -9.53
N ALA A 28 16.67 1.61 -8.95
CA ALA A 28 16.57 0.36 -9.70
C ALA A 28 15.27 0.29 -10.52
N VAL A 29 14.15 0.73 -9.95
CA VAL A 29 12.85 0.85 -10.64
C VAL A 29 12.96 1.78 -11.86
N GLU A 30 13.59 2.94 -11.70
CA GLU A 30 13.82 3.89 -12.80
C GLU A 30 14.72 3.30 -13.90
N THR A 31 15.79 2.60 -13.50
CA THR A 31 16.70 1.93 -14.44
C THR A 31 16.00 0.83 -15.23
N ALA A 32 15.02 0.15 -14.62
CA ALA A 32 14.16 -0.83 -15.27
C ALA A 32 13.05 -0.20 -16.14
N GLY A 33 13.01 1.13 -16.29
CA GLY A 33 12.02 1.83 -17.12
C GLY A 33 10.63 1.96 -16.49
N ALA A 34 10.53 1.82 -15.16
CA ALA A 34 9.32 2.01 -14.38
C ALA A 34 9.44 3.25 -13.48
N SER A 35 8.38 3.60 -12.75
CA SER A 35 8.43 4.72 -11.80
C SER A 35 7.77 4.35 -10.48
N VAL A 36 8.38 4.75 -9.36
CA VAL A 36 7.73 4.64 -8.04
C VAL A 36 6.58 5.64 -7.97
N LEU A 37 5.37 5.16 -7.70
CA LEU A 37 4.21 6.00 -7.41
C LEU A 37 4.28 6.54 -5.99
N GLU A 38 4.52 5.64 -5.03
CA GLU A 38 4.69 5.99 -3.62
C GLU A 38 5.42 4.89 -2.84
N SER A 39 6.03 5.30 -1.72
CA SER A 39 6.57 4.40 -0.69
C SER A 39 6.10 4.84 0.69
N GLN A 40 5.57 3.89 1.46
CA GLN A 40 5.03 4.10 2.81
C GLN A 40 5.81 3.23 3.79
N VAL A 41 6.29 3.83 4.88
CA VAL A 41 7.11 3.16 5.89
C VAL A 41 6.28 3.05 7.15
N THR A 42 6.24 1.88 7.78
CA THR A 42 5.61 1.75 9.09
C THR A 42 6.40 2.57 10.12
N ALA A 43 5.73 3.11 11.15
CA ALA A 43 6.40 3.91 12.17
C ALA A 43 7.48 3.13 12.95
N SER A 44 7.41 1.79 12.94
CA SER A 44 8.43 0.89 13.49
C SER A 44 9.65 0.67 12.57
N HIS A 45 9.60 1.16 11.32
CA HIS A 45 10.60 0.92 10.26
C HIS A 45 10.79 -0.54 9.86
N GLU A 46 9.91 -1.43 10.31
CA GLU A 46 9.99 -2.87 10.03
C GLU A 46 9.49 -3.22 8.63
N ARG A 47 8.66 -2.38 8.02
CA ARG A 47 8.10 -2.66 6.70
C ARG A 47 7.96 -1.40 5.85
N ILE A 48 8.21 -1.58 4.56
CA ILE A 48 8.03 -0.56 3.53
C ILE A 48 7.11 -1.13 2.46
N PHE A 49 6.06 -0.40 2.13
CA PHE A 49 5.15 -0.70 1.03
C PHE A 49 5.49 0.23 -0.12
N THR A 50 5.96 -0.30 -1.24
CA THR A 50 6.32 0.48 -2.43
C THR A 50 5.43 0.09 -3.58
N VAL A 51 4.71 1.07 -4.14
CA VAL A 51 3.87 0.89 -5.33
C VAL A 51 4.61 1.46 -6.55
N VAL A 52 4.77 0.63 -7.57
CA VAL A 52 5.48 0.97 -8.81
C VAL A 52 4.49 0.99 -9.97
N GLU A 53 4.52 2.05 -10.76
CA GLU A 53 3.89 2.11 -12.08
C GLU A 53 4.82 1.48 -13.11
N LEU A 54 4.37 0.37 -13.69
CA LEU A 54 5.07 -0.33 -14.75
C LEU A 54 4.42 -0.02 -16.09
N GLY A 55 5.18 0.64 -16.98
CA GLY A 55 4.74 1.03 -18.32
C GLY A 55 4.75 -0.11 -19.34
N SER A 56 5.57 -1.15 -19.09
CA SER A 56 5.73 -2.35 -19.92
C SER A 56 5.05 -3.57 -19.30
N ASP A 57 5.03 -4.70 -20.03
CA ASP A 57 4.57 -5.99 -19.48
C ASP A 57 5.72 -6.81 -18.88
N ASP A 58 6.94 -6.27 -18.85
CA ASP A 58 8.14 -6.96 -18.33
C ASP A 58 8.25 -6.85 -16.80
N VAL A 59 7.36 -7.57 -16.11
CA VAL A 59 7.37 -7.66 -14.64
C VAL A 59 8.63 -8.39 -14.14
N THR A 60 9.20 -9.30 -14.93
CA THR A 60 10.39 -10.08 -14.56
C THR A 60 11.60 -9.17 -14.39
N ALA A 61 11.89 -8.29 -15.36
CA ALA A 61 13.00 -7.35 -15.26
C ALA A 61 12.86 -6.41 -14.06
N LEU A 62 11.65 -5.90 -13.81
CA LEU A 62 11.37 -5.09 -12.62
C LEU A 62 11.64 -5.88 -11.33
N THR A 63 11.18 -7.12 -11.26
CA THR A 63 11.35 -7.99 -10.08
C THR A 63 12.83 -8.23 -9.78
N GLU A 64 13.61 -8.57 -10.80
CA GLU A 64 15.06 -8.81 -10.68
C GLU A 64 15.79 -7.54 -10.25
N ALA A 65 15.45 -6.38 -10.82
CA ALA A 65 16.03 -5.09 -10.46
C ALA A 65 15.78 -4.75 -8.98
N VAL A 66 14.53 -4.87 -8.51
CA VAL A 66 14.17 -4.59 -7.10
C VAL A 66 14.86 -5.58 -6.16
N ARG A 67 14.82 -6.90 -6.46
CA ARG A 67 15.48 -7.92 -5.63
C ARG A 67 16.99 -7.73 -5.55
N SER A 68 17.62 -7.34 -6.66
CA SER A 68 19.07 -7.05 -6.67
C SER A 68 19.40 -5.80 -5.86
N ALA A 69 18.60 -4.74 -5.98
CA ALA A 69 18.79 -3.49 -5.24
C ALA A 69 18.56 -3.65 -3.73
N ALA A 70 17.68 -4.58 -3.35
CA ALA A 70 17.30 -4.90 -1.98
C ALA A 70 17.88 -6.25 -1.50
N ALA A 71 19.06 -6.64 -1.97
CA ALA A 71 19.66 -7.96 -1.70
C ALA A 71 19.92 -8.25 -0.20
N ASP A 72 20.00 -7.21 0.62
CA ASP A 72 20.16 -7.24 2.07
C ASP A 72 18.83 -7.14 2.83
N ALA A 73 17.69 -7.11 2.14
CA ALA A 73 16.35 -6.99 2.72
C ALA A 73 15.46 -8.15 2.26
N GLU A 74 14.38 -8.42 2.99
CA GLU A 74 13.36 -9.34 2.50
C GLU A 74 12.46 -8.62 1.50
N VAL A 75 12.14 -9.31 0.39
CA VAL A 75 11.33 -8.75 -0.70
C VAL A 75 10.19 -9.70 -1.04
N THR A 76 8.97 -9.23 -0.81
CA THR A 76 7.73 -9.88 -1.24
C THR A 76 7.12 -9.10 -2.41
N GLY A 77 6.53 -9.81 -3.37
CA GLY A 77 6.03 -9.27 -4.64
C GLY A 77 7.02 -9.41 -5.82
N PRO A 78 6.76 -8.71 -6.94
CA PRO A 78 5.65 -7.77 -7.11
C PRO A 78 4.30 -8.49 -7.16
N ASP A 79 3.29 -7.86 -6.56
CA ASP A 79 1.89 -8.24 -6.73
C ASP A 79 1.18 -7.14 -7.52
N GLU A 80 0.48 -7.50 -8.60
CA GLU A 80 -0.31 -6.53 -9.35
C GLU A 80 -1.48 -6.04 -8.49
N VAL A 81 -1.64 -4.72 -8.38
CA VAL A 81 -2.67 -4.07 -7.57
C VAL A 81 -3.51 -3.10 -8.38
N ARG A 82 -4.74 -2.90 -7.91
CA ARG A 82 -5.67 -1.89 -8.39
C ARG A 82 -5.84 -0.80 -7.36
N LEU A 83 -5.66 0.45 -7.79
CA LEU A 83 -5.99 1.63 -6.99
C LEU A 83 -7.51 1.84 -6.98
N VAL A 84 -8.09 1.97 -5.78
CA VAL A 84 -9.53 2.18 -5.59
C VAL A 84 -9.79 3.28 -4.56
N GLY A 85 -10.53 4.31 -4.97
CA GLY A 85 -10.94 5.43 -4.11
C GLY A 85 -10.12 6.72 -4.31
N ALA A 86 -9.09 6.68 -5.15
CA ALA A 86 -8.31 7.84 -5.59
C ALA A 86 -7.90 7.65 -7.06
N GLN A 87 -7.43 8.73 -7.72
CA GLN A 87 -6.73 8.63 -9.00
C GLN A 87 -5.22 8.66 -8.80
N ILE A 88 -4.45 8.20 -9.79
CA ILE A 88 -2.98 8.18 -9.73
C ILE A 88 -2.43 9.60 -9.52
N GLU A 89 -3.02 10.58 -10.20
CA GLU A 89 -2.65 11.98 -10.11
C GLU A 89 -2.87 12.55 -8.71
N ASP A 90 -3.95 12.13 -8.03
CA ASP A 90 -4.23 12.53 -6.65
C ASP A 90 -3.15 12.00 -5.71
N VAL A 91 -2.72 10.74 -5.90
CA VAL A 91 -1.65 10.11 -5.10
C VAL A 91 -0.32 10.84 -5.30
N ARG A 92 0.03 11.18 -6.53
CA ARG A 92 1.25 11.95 -6.84
C ARG A 92 1.22 13.37 -6.26
N ALA A 93 0.03 13.95 -6.14
CA ALA A 93 -0.17 15.31 -5.62
C ALA A 93 -0.23 15.38 -4.08
N LEU A 94 -0.18 14.24 -3.36
CA LEU A 94 -0.24 14.23 -1.91
C LEU A 94 0.94 15.00 -1.31
N ALA A 95 0.62 16.06 -0.58
CA ALA A 95 1.60 16.89 0.12
C ALA A 95 2.16 16.20 1.39
N ARG A 96 1.48 15.17 1.89
CA ARG A 96 1.85 14.40 3.07
C ARG A 96 1.53 12.92 2.91
N LYS A 97 2.26 12.08 3.65
CA LYS A 97 1.94 10.66 3.79
C LYS A 97 0.65 10.48 4.60
N ALA A 98 0.04 9.31 4.44
CA ALA A 98 -1.11 8.92 5.25
C ALA A 98 -0.65 8.67 6.70
N ASP A 99 -1.56 8.83 7.66
CA ASP A 99 -1.25 8.58 9.08
C ASP A 99 -1.24 7.08 9.41
N TYR A 100 -2.11 6.29 8.74
CA TYR A 100 -2.29 4.86 9.03
C TYR A 100 -2.49 4.00 7.78
N LEU A 101 -2.08 2.72 7.88
CA LEU A 101 -2.32 1.66 6.91
C LEU A 101 -2.98 0.46 7.57
N VAL A 102 -4.09 -0.02 7.00
CA VAL A 102 -4.72 -1.30 7.36
C VAL A 102 -4.47 -2.32 6.27
N GLU A 103 -3.99 -3.49 6.64
CA GLU A 103 -4.01 -4.69 5.80
C GLU A 103 -5.23 -5.54 6.13
N TRP A 104 -5.85 -6.09 5.08
CA TRP A 104 -6.87 -7.12 5.21
C TRP A 104 -6.53 -8.25 4.23
N ASP A 105 -6.37 -9.45 4.78
CA ASP A 105 -6.27 -10.71 4.06
C ASP A 105 -7.70 -11.12 3.68
N ILE A 106 -7.97 -11.06 2.38
CA ILE A 106 -9.32 -11.23 1.86
C ILE A 106 -9.58 -12.74 1.73
N PRO A 107 -10.66 -13.26 2.34
CA PRO A 107 -11.05 -14.66 2.19
C PRO A 107 -11.20 -15.07 0.72
N GLU A 108 -10.73 -16.28 0.37
CA GLU A 108 -10.70 -16.80 -1.01
C GLU A 108 -12.09 -16.81 -1.68
N GLU A 109 -13.18 -16.91 -0.91
CA GLU A 109 -14.55 -16.86 -1.42
C GLU A 109 -14.99 -15.46 -1.91
N ILE A 110 -14.24 -14.40 -1.63
CA ILE A 110 -14.55 -13.03 -2.05
C ILE A 110 -13.89 -12.75 -3.39
N SER A 111 -14.68 -12.71 -4.46
CA SER A 111 -14.20 -12.25 -5.77
C SER A 111 -13.92 -10.73 -5.79
N MET A 112 -13.09 -10.28 -6.72
CA MET A 112 -12.87 -8.84 -6.98
C MET A 112 -14.18 -8.06 -7.19
N GLU A 113 -15.14 -8.63 -7.92
CA GLU A 113 -16.46 -8.02 -8.12
C GLU A 113 -17.19 -7.84 -6.78
N THR A 114 -17.22 -8.90 -5.96
CA THR A 114 -17.85 -8.87 -4.63
C THR A 114 -17.17 -7.85 -3.72
N TYR A 115 -15.83 -7.80 -3.75
CA TYR A 115 -15.02 -6.85 -3.01
C TYR A 115 -15.40 -5.40 -3.37
N LEU A 116 -15.42 -5.07 -4.67
CA LEU A 116 -15.73 -3.72 -5.14
C LEU A 116 -17.19 -3.33 -4.87
N ALA A 117 -18.13 -4.27 -5.01
CA ALA A 117 -19.54 -4.05 -4.67
C ALA A 117 -19.72 -3.74 -3.17
N ARG A 118 -19.09 -4.51 -2.28
CA ARG A 118 -19.10 -4.26 -0.83
C ARG A 118 -18.49 -2.91 -0.51
N LYS A 119 -17.33 -2.58 -1.11
CA LYS A 119 -16.67 -1.29 -0.89
C LYS A 119 -17.57 -0.13 -1.31
N LYS A 120 -18.17 -0.18 -2.51
CA LYS A 120 -19.11 0.85 -2.98
C LYS A 120 -20.31 1.02 -2.04
N ALA A 121 -20.87 -0.08 -1.51
CA ALA A 121 -22.00 -0.03 -0.60
C ALA A 121 -21.64 0.51 0.80
N ASN A 122 -20.41 0.25 1.28
CA ASN A 122 -20.00 0.58 2.63
C ASN A 122 -19.22 1.91 2.74
N SER A 123 -18.52 2.36 1.70
CA SER A 123 -17.74 3.62 1.74
C SER A 123 -18.55 4.85 2.23
N PRO A 124 -19.85 5.03 1.91
CA PRO A 124 -20.62 6.15 2.46
C PRO A 124 -20.72 6.16 3.99
N LYS A 125 -20.53 5.01 4.66
CA LYS A 125 -20.60 4.88 6.12
C LYS A 125 -19.42 5.54 6.84
N TYR A 126 -18.33 5.89 6.14
CA TYR A 126 -17.26 6.71 6.74
C TYR A 126 -17.77 8.06 7.26
N ALA A 127 -18.90 8.57 6.75
CA ALA A 127 -19.55 9.77 7.28
C ALA A 127 -19.99 9.64 8.76
N GLN A 128 -20.02 8.42 9.31
CA GLN A 128 -20.32 8.16 10.73
C GLN A 128 -19.10 8.34 11.64
N VAL A 129 -17.90 8.48 11.08
CA VAL A 129 -16.63 8.66 11.81
C VAL A 129 -15.89 9.87 11.20
N PRO A 130 -16.42 11.09 11.40
CA PRO A 130 -15.97 12.30 10.68
C PRO A 130 -14.53 12.72 10.99
N GLU A 131 -13.94 12.24 12.08
CA GLU A 131 -12.54 12.45 12.42
C GLU A 131 -11.56 11.62 11.58
N VAL A 132 -12.06 10.64 10.80
CA VAL A 132 -11.24 9.80 9.91
C VAL A 132 -11.51 10.13 8.45
N SER A 133 -10.43 10.32 7.69
CA SER A 133 -10.49 10.40 6.24
C SER A 133 -9.93 9.12 5.62
N PHE A 134 -10.78 8.34 4.95
CA PHE A 134 -10.32 7.29 4.05
C PHE A 134 -9.69 7.91 2.82
N LEU A 135 -8.45 7.51 2.50
CA LEU A 135 -7.70 8.09 1.39
C LEU A 135 -7.79 7.23 0.13
N ARG A 136 -7.33 5.98 0.22
CA ARG A 136 -7.21 5.07 -0.92
C ARG A 136 -7.04 3.63 -0.49
N THR A 137 -7.23 2.73 -1.44
CA THR A 137 -6.87 1.32 -1.29
C THR A 137 -6.10 0.83 -2.49
N TYR A 138 -5.08 0.01 -2.23
CA TYR A 138 -4.51 -0.92 -3.22
C TYR A 138 -5.04 -2.31 -2.91
N VAL A 139 -5.81 -2.90 -3.81
CA VAL A 139 -6.26 -4.30 -3.71
C VAL A 139 -5.49 -5.12 -4.74
N ARG A 140 -4.93 -6.28 -4.35
CA ARG A 140 -4.27 -7.17 -5.31
C ARG A 140 -5.28 -7.68 -6.34
N GLU A 141 -4.86 -7.81 -7.60
CA GLU A 141 -5.70 -8.33 -8.68
C GLU A 141 -6.12 -9.79 -8.43
N ASP A 142 -5.31 -10.58 -7.72
CA ASP A 142 -5.68 -11.92 -7.25
C ASP A 142 -6.64 -11.94 -6.05
N THR A 143 -7.00 -10.76 -5.53
CA THR A 143 -7.94 -10.57 -4.41
C THR A 143 -7.49 -11.27 -3.12
N VAL A 144 -6.19 -11.48 -2.89
CA VAL A 144 -5.68 -12.10 -1.64
C VAL A 144 -5.52 -11.08 -0.52
N LYS A 145 -5.16 -9.84 -0.84
CA LYS A 145 -4.90 -8.78 0.14
C LYS A 145 -5.36 -7.42 -0.37
N CYS A 146 -5.74 -6.53 0.54
CA CYS A 146 -5.78 -5.09 0.27
C CYS A 146 -5.08 -4.25 1.35
N LEU A 147 -4.54 -3.10 0.95
CA LEU A 147 -3.94 -2.07 1.79
C LEU A 147 -4.83 -0.83 1.77
N CYS A 148 -5.40 -0.42 2.90
CA CYS A 148 -6.25 0.76 3.01
C CYS A 148 -5.57 1.87 3.83
N PHE A 149 -5.55 3.08 3.29
CA PHE A 149 -4.85 4.22 3.87
C PHE A 149 -5.83 5.22 4.49
N TYR A 150 -5.47 5.74 5.66
CA TYR A 150 -6.31 6.64 6.44
C TYR A 150 -5.49 7.81 6.99
N ASP A 151 -6.13 8.97 7.04
CA ASP A 151 -5.77 10.02 7.98
C ASP A 151 -6.71 9.93 9.18
N ALA A 152 -6.16 9.92 10.39
CA ALA A 152 -6.91 9.74 11.62
C ALA A 152 -6.12 10.32 12.81
N PRO A 153 -6.78 10.71 13.91
CA PRO A 153 -6.11 11.20 15.10
C PRO A 153 -5.37 10.11 15.90
N ASP A 154 -5.85 8.87 15.82
CA ASP A 154 -5.33 7.71 16.56
C ASP A 154 -5.76 6.38 15.91
N GLU A 155 -5.16 5.27 16.37
CA GLU A 155 -5.50 3.91 15.90
C GLU A 155 -6.95 3.52 16.22
N GLU A 156 -7.48 3.96 17.36
CA GLU A 156 -8.86 3.65 17.76
C GLU A 156 -9.88 4.25 16.78
N ALA A 157 -9.61 5.44 16.25
CA ALA A 157 -10.43 6.06 15.21
C ALA A 157 -10.43 5.23 13.92
N VAL A 158 -9.27 4.70 13.51
CA VAL A 158 -9.18 3.78 12.37
C VAL A 158 -10.00 2.52 12.63
N VAL A 159 -9.93 1.94 13.83
CA VAL A 159 -10.74 0.78 14.22
C VAL A 159 -12.24 1.08 14.10
N ARG A 160 -12.72 2.21 14.66
CA ARG A 160 -14.12 2.64 14.51
C ARG A 160 -14.54 2.81 13.06
N ALA A 161 -13.66 3.39 12.23
CA ALA A 161 -13.92 3.56 10.80
C ALA A 161 -14.07 2.20 10.08
N ARG A 162 -13.25 1.20 10.44
CA ARG A 162 -13.34 -0.17 9.89
C ARG A 162 -14.59 -0.92 10.34
N GLU A 163 -14.98 -0.75 11.60
CA GLU A 163 -16.25 -1.27 12.14
C GLU A 163 -17.45 -0.68 11.40
N ALA A 164 -17.48 0.64 11.17
CA ALA A 164 -18.55 1.32 10.46
C ALA A 164 -18.74 0.79 9.04
N VAL A 165 -17.65 0.48 8.33
CA VAL A 165 -17.70 -0.13 6.99
C VAL A 165 -17.73 -1.66 7.01
N SER A 166 -17.84 -2.27 8.20
CA SER A 166 -17.95 -3.72 8.42
C SER A 166 -16.86 -4.52 7.68
N THR A 167 -15.63 -4.01 7.68
CA THR A 167 -14.49 -4.65 7.01
C THR A 167 -13.40 -5.00 8.03
N PRO A 168 -12.93 -6.27 8.10
CA PRO A 168 -11.96 -6.70 9.11
C PRO A 168 -10.61 -5.97 9.06
N ILE A 169 -9.83 -6.13 10.11
CA ILE A 169 -8.43 -5.68 10.22
C ILE A 169 -7.61 -6.92 10.55
N ASP A 170 -6.65 -7.28 9.71
CA ASP A 170 -5.65 -8.30 10.08
C ASP A 170 -4.42 -7.63 10.68
N ARG A 171 -4.00 -6.49 10.09
CA ARG A 171 -2.87 -5.70 10.57
C ARG A 171 -3.20 -4.21 10.44
N LEU A 172 -2.80 -3.43 11.44
CA LEU A 172 -2.92 -1.97 11.49
C LEU A 172 -1.55 -1.40 11.81
N HIS A 173 -1.10 -0.45 11.01
CA HIS A 173 0.20 0.21 11.15
C HIS A 173 0.00 1.72 11.24
N ALA A 174 0.57 2.35 12.25
CA ALA A 174 0.94 3.76 12.15
C ALA A 174 2.03 3.91 11.08
N LEU A 175 1.95 4.97 10.28
CA LEU A 175 2.92 5.27 9.25
C LEU A 175 3.88 6.36 9.70
N GLU A 176 5.09 6.30 9.16
CA GLU A 176 6.07 7.36 9.33
C GLU A 176 5.64 8.61 8.54
N GLY A 177 5.46 9.72 9.26
CA GLY A 177 5.17 11.05 8.71
C GLY A 177 6.36 11.72 8.03
#